data_AF-A0A2T2R5S1-F1
#
_entry.id   AF-A0A2T2R5S1-F1
#
_cell.length_a   1.000
_cell.length_b   1.000
_cell.length_c   1.000
_cell.angle_alpha   90.00
_cell.angle_beta   90.00
_cell.angle_gamma   90.00
#
_symmetry.space_group_name_H-M   'P 1'
#
loop_
_entity.id
_entity.type
_entity.pdbx_description
1 polymer ?
#
loop_
_entity_poly.entity_id
_entity_poly.type
_entity_poly.pdbx_seq_one_letter_code
_entity_poly.pdbx_strand_id
1 'polypeptide(L)'
;MTQAPSRPPRDEPPGAAPASRLPAIPGPGETAAAAWRRLRRMSTALYLLLALAAITVVGTFIPQEPVIPQTVASWRQGTAGPGQDVAAVFDQLGLFDIFGSWWFTALVALLAISLIGCLVPRTRGFWRTVRQPPAPGRNLRRLTHHAEVASSLPPAQAVEAADAVLARHRLRRRRLAPSQAPTGHHQLAAERGHAREGGSLLFHVSFFVVLAGALVGAMFGMEAHVNVVEGEAFADTPVGYGSYEPGRFWSLDDHPGFTVRLDEFSATYHDDTDPDDGVRSSLIADDFSSQLTILEDGEPVSSGTVRVNEPLSHAGLSIYQIRFGYAPRVRVTTGDGDVLTADTTNLVEQGQSMVWTGVLPVERSSQQNQIALELALLPDAAMNDQGMPVSRSNEPVNPRLAATLWYGELGLQRNRPARQFDRQSGNRLPQPVILSPGERGTFEPLGLQVAFPELPYWSGFQVSHEPGRGLLLAGAGMLLAGLIPSLYAYRRRVWVDAAPDGDGSRVVVAGVARHRSDRFAERWPELAGELLDAVGGRRPRDPAPPGDDAGGDAPCEPRSGAP
;
A
#
# COMPACT_ATOMS: atom_id res chain seq x y z
N MET A 1 -0.54 24.24 -89.21
CA MET A 1 -1.55 25.22 -89.67
C MET A 1 -2.90 24.54 -89.50
N THR A 2 -3.84 24.97 -88.66
CA THR A 2 -4.35 26.33 -88.48
C THR A 2 -5.04 26.41 -87.10
N GLN A 3 -4.71 27.41 -86.29
CA GLN A 3 -5.46 27.81 -85.09
C GLN A 3 -6.81 28.41 -85.51
N ALA A 4 -7.89 28.06 -84.80
CA ALA A 4 -9.13 28.83 -84.77
C ALA A 4 -9.29 29.46 -83.37
N PRO A 5 -9.84 30.68 -83.25
CA PRO A 5 -9.72 31.49 -82.04
C PRO A 5 -10.83 31.25 -81.01
N SER A 6 -10.50 31.69 -79.80
CA SER A 6 -11.18 31.60 -78.51
C SER A 6 -12.59 32.22 -78.42
N ARG A 7 -13.48 31.55 -77.68
CA ARG A 7 -14.69 32.15 -77.08
C ARG A 7 -14.34 32.70 -75.69
N PRO A 8 -14.85 33.88 -75.29
CA PRO A 8 -14.66 34.39 -73.93
C PRO A 8 -15.51 33.59 -72.92
N PRO A 9 -15.06 33.48 -71.65
CA PRO A 9 -15.81 32.79 -70.61
C PRO A 9 -17.06 33.59 -70.21
N ARG A 10 -18.14 32.88 -69.89
CA ARG A 10 -19.35 33.46 -69.29
C ARG A 10 -19.05 33.77 -67.82
N ASP A 11 -19.38 34.98 -67.39
CA ASP A 11 -19.40 35.36 -65.98
C ASP A 11 -20.50 34.57 -65.24
N GLU A 12 -20.12 33.50 -64.54
CA GLU A 12 -20.93 32.94 -63.47
C GLU A 12 -20.74 33.78 -62.20
N PRO A 13 -21.82 34.14 -61.48
CA PRO A 13 -21.69 34.86 -60.22
C PRO A 13 -20.96 33.96 -59.20
N PRO A 14 -20.11 34.53 -58.32
CA PRO A 14 -19.36 33.73 -57.37
C PRO A 14 -20.32 32.95 -56.48
N GLY A 15 -20.22 31.62 -56.55
CA GLY A 15 -20.95 30.71 -55.67
C GLY A 15 -20.73 31.10 -54.22
N ALA A 16 -21.83 31.36 -53.51
CA ALA A 16 -21.82 31.61 -52.08
C ALA A 16 -21.02 30.50 -51.40
N ALA A 17 -19.94 30.88 -50.71
CA ALA A 17 -19.19 29.97 -49.87
C ALA A 17 -20.15 29.28 -48.89
N PRO A 18 -20.04 27.96 -48.66
CA PRO A 18 -20.90 27.28 -47.71
C PRO A 18 -20.72 27.96 -46.36
N ALA A 19 -21.81 28.52 -45.82
CA ALA A 19 -21.82 29.13 -44.50
C ALA A 19 -21.17 28.14 -43.53
N SER A 20 -20.06 28.56 -42.92
CA SER A 20 -19.37 27.80 -41.89
C SER A 20 -20.38 27.57 -40.76
N ARG A 21 -20.95 26.36 -40.71
CA ARG A 21 -21.76 25.95 -39.57
C ARG A 21 -20.83 26.04 -38.36
N LEU A 22 -21.11 27.00 -37.47
CA LEU A 22 -20.45 27.09 -36.18
C LEU A 22 -20.51 25.69 -35.53
N PRO A 23 -19.42 25.21 -34.92
CA PRO A 23 -19.40 23.89 -34.32
C PRO A 23 -20.55 23.80 -33.31
N ALA A 24 -21.49 22.90 -33.57
CA ALA A 24 -22.63 22.68 -32.70
C ALA A 24 -22.11 22.36 -31.29
N ILE A 25 -22.59 23.08 -30.28
CA ILE A 25 -22.30 22.76 -28.89
C ILE A 25 -22.83 21.34 -28.65
N PRO A 26 -21.97 20.37 -28.28
CA PRO A 26 -22.39 18.99 -28.17
C PRO A 26 -23.50 18.86 -27.14
N GLY A 27 -24.53 18.09 -27.47
CA GLY A 27 -25.62 17.80 -26.53
C GLY A 27 -25.11 17.11 -25.26
N PRO A 28 -25.93 17.03 -24.19
CA PRO A 28 -25.51 16.42 -22.93
C PRO A 28 -25.02 14.97 -23.09
N GLY A 29 -25.65 14.18 -23.97
CA GLY A 29 -25.20 12.82 -24.28
C GLY A 29 -23.86 12.76 -25.05
N GLU A 30 -23.63 13.68 -25.98
CA GLU A 30 -22.38 13.77 -26.74
C GLU A 30 -21.22 14.23 -25.85
N THR A 31 -21.50 15.16 -24.94
CA THR A 31 -20.57 15.63 -23.91
C THR A 31 -20.19 14.50 -22.95
N ALA A 32 -21.17 13.72 -22.45
CA ALA A 32 -20.90 12.56 -21.61
C ALA A 32 -20.07 11.49 -22.34
N ALA A 33 -20.37 11.22 -23.62
CA ALA A 33 -19.59 10.29 -24.43
C ALA A 33 -18.16 10.79 -24.69
N ALA A 34 -17.97 12.10 -24.89
CA ALA A 34 -16.66 12.71 -25.04
C ALA A 34 -15.84 12.64 -23.74
N ALA A 35 -16.46 12.94 -22.59
CA ALA A 35 -15.85 12.80 -21.27
C ALA A 35 -15.43 11.34 -21.00
N TRP A 36 -16.31 10.37 -21.28
CA TRP A 36 -16.02 8.95 -21.16
C TRP A 36 -14.88 8.49 -22.07
N ARG A 37 -14.83 8.98 -23.33
CA ARG A 37 -13.69 8.71 -24.23
C ARG A 37 -12.38 9.27 -23.68
N ARG A 38 -12.42 10.42 -22.99
CA ARG A 38 -11.23 11.05 -22.38
C ARG A 38 -10.78 10.26 -21.15
N LEU A 39 -11.70 9.90 -20.25
CA LEU A 39 -11.39 9.09 -19.06
C LEU A 39 -10.82 7.70 -19.39
N ARG A 40 -11.16 7.11 -20.54
CA ARG A 40 -10.57 5.83 -20.99
C ARG A 40 -9.16 5.94 -21.58
N ARG A 41 -8.57 7.13 -21.65
CA ARG A 41 -7.20 7.31 -22.16
C ARG A 41 -6.19 7.04 -21.05
N MET A 42 -5.16 6.25 -21.36
CA MET A 42 -4.06 5.98 -20.44
C MET A 42 -3.36 7.28 -19.97
N SER A 43 -3.25 8.28 -20.85
CA SER A 43 -2.66 9.57 -20.48
C SER A 43 -3.48 10.31 -19.41
N THR A 44 -4.81 10.18 -19.44
CA THR A 44 -5.67 10.78 -18.41
C THR A 44 -5.44 10.13 -17.05
N ALA A 45 -5.30 8.80 -16.97
CA ALA A 45 -4.92 8.14 -15.73
C ALA A 45 -3.56 8.63 -15.20
N LEU A 46 -2.56 8.81 -16.08
CA LEU A 46 -1.24 9.31 -15.70
C LEU A 46 -1.31 10.75 -15.17
N TYR A 47 -2.05 11.65 -15.82
CA TYR A 47 -2.21 13.02 -15.34
C TYR A 47 -2.94 13.08 -13.99
N LEU A 48 -3.99 12.28 -13.81
CA LEU A 48 -4.69 12.19 -12.53
C LEU A 48 -3.78 11.66 -11.41
N LEU A 49 -2.97 10.65 -11.71
CA LEU A 49 -1.98 10.13 -10.78
C LEU A 49 -0.93 11.19 -10.40
N LEU A 50 -0.38 11.91 -11.38
CA LEU A 50 0.59 12.99 -11.15
C LEU A 50 0.00 14.14 -10.34
N ALA A 51 -1.26 14.51 -10.62
CA ALA A 51 -1.97 15.53 -9.86
C ALA A 51 -2.15 15.11 -8.40
N LEU A 52 -2.58 13.87 -8.16
CA LEU A 52 -2.74 13.33 -6.81
C LEU A 52 -1.41 13.31 -6.05
N ALA A 53 -0.33 12.91 -6.71
CA ALA A 53 1.02 12.92 -6.14
C ALA A 53 1.47 14.34 -5.77
N ALA A 54 1.30 15.31 -6.67
CA ALA A 54 1.66 16.71 -6.41
C ALA A 54 0.87 17.30 -5.23
N ILE A 55 -0.44 17.02 -5.16
CA ILE A 55 -1.30 17.48 -4.07
C ILE A 55 -0.89 16.84 -2.74
N THR A 56 -0.57 15.55 -2.74
CA THR A 56 -0.11 14.85 -1.54
C THR A 56 1.18 15.48 -1.01
N VAL A 57 2.13 15.80 -1.90
CA VAL A 57 3.38 16.50 -1.52
C VAL A 57 3.08 17.86 -0.90
N VAL A 58 2.16 18.64 -1.48
CA VAL A 58 1.75 19.93 -0.91
C VAL A 58 1.10 19.74 0.47
N GLY A 59 0.23 18.74 0.62
CA GLY A 59 -0.46 18.45 1.88
C GLY A 59 0.47 18.09 3.03
N THR A 60 1.65 17.53 2.75
CA THR A 60 2.67 17.26 3.78
C THR A 60 3.24 18.53 4.41
N PHE A 61 3.20 19.68 3.73
CA PHE A 61 3.69 20.96 4.26
C PHE A 61 2.64 21.74 5.06
N ILE A 62 1.38 21.32 5.02
CA ILE A 62 0.26 21.99 5.67
C ILE A 62 -0.21 21.10 6.84
N PRO A 63 -0.36 21.64 8.07
CA PRO A 63 -0.78 20.82 9.20
C PRO A 63 -2.16 20.19 8.92
N GLN A 64 -2.27 18.87 9.11
CA GLN A 64 -3.53 18.16 8.86
C GLN A 64 -4.31 18.01 10.17
N GLU A 65 -5.55 18.48 10.19
CA GLU A 65 -6.43 18.54 11.36
C GLU A 65 -6.67 17.18 12.02
N PRO A 66 -6.88 16.07 11.27
CA PRO A 66 -7.02 14.74 11.88
C PRO A 66 -5.76 14.26 12.64
N VAL A 67 -4.58 14.80 12.31
CA VAL A 67 -3.29 14.34 12.86
C VAL A 67 -2.78 15.29 13.96
N ILE A 68 -2.85 16.60 13.73
CA ILE A 68 -2.35 17.64 14.64
C ILE A 68 -3.38 18.76 14.84
N PRO A 69 -4.55 18.46 15.44
CA PRO A 69 -5.66 19.42 15.56
C PRO A 69 -5.28 20.67 16.36
N GLN A 70 -4.36 20.54 17.32
CA GLN A 70 -3.87 21.66 18.14
C GLN A 70 -3.06 22.67 17.33
N THR A 71 -2.23 22.19 16.40
CA THR A 71 -1.47 23.06 15.50
C THR A 71 -2.40 23.77 14.52
N VAL A 72 -3.43 23.09 14.01
CA VAL A 72 -4.44 23.73 13.17
C VAL A 72 -5.24 24.78 13.95
N ALA A 73 -5.61 24.49 15.20
CA ALA A 73 -6.30 25.44 16.07
C ALA A 73 -5.45 26.70 16.35
N SER A 74 -4.14 26.56 16.58
CA SER A 74 -3.26 27.72 16.78
C SER A 74 -3.06 28.55 15.52
N TRP A 75 -3.06 27.93 14.33
CA TRP A 75 -3.08 28.64 13.05
C TRP A 75 -4.37 29.44 12.86
N ARG A 76 -5.54 28.83 13.13
CA ARG A 76 -6.85 29.51 13.09
C ARG A 76 -6.93 30.69 14.07
N GLN A 77 -6.30 30.56 15.23
CA GLN A 77 -6.21 31.63 16.24
C GLN A 77 -5.11 32.66 15.96
N GLY A 78 -4.26 32.45 14.95
CA GLY A 78 -3.15 33.35 14.61
C GLY A 78 -2.04 33.39 15.64
N THR A 79 -2.01 32.44 16.59
CA THR A 79 -0.93 32.31 17.57
C THR A 79 0.29 31.57 17.02
N ALA A 80 0.12 30.91 15.86
CA ALA A 80 1.19 30.31 15.07
C ALA A 80 0.87 30.39 13.57
N GLY A 81 1.82 29.99 12.72
CA GLY A 81 1.61 29.86 11.28
C GLY A 81 1.55 31.22 10.54
N PRO A 82 0.97 31.24 9.32
CA PRO A 82 0.98 32.40 8.43
C PRO A 82 -0.07 33.49 8.78
N GLY A 83 -0.84 33.32 9.86
CA GLY A 83 -1.86 34.26 10.32
C GLY A 83 -3.30 33.80 10.06
N GLN A 84 -4.26 34.45 10.73
CA GLN A 84 -5.68 34.06 10.75
C GLN A 84 -6.33 34.14 9.35
N ASP A 85 -6.03 35.19 8.57
CA ASP A 85 -6.63 35.39 7.24
C ASP A 85 -6.23 34.27 6.26
N VAL A 86 -4.97 33.84 6.32
CA VAL A 86 -4.47 32.73 5.49
C VAL A 86 -5.09 31.41 5.95
N ALA A 87 -5.20 31.20 7.26
CA ALA A 87 -5.87 30.02 7.83
C ALA A 87 -7.34 29.95 7.38
N ALA A 88 -8.05 31.07 7.32
CA ALA A 88 -9.44 31.11 6.83
C ALA A 88 -9.54 30.69 5.34
N VAL A 89 -8.59 31.09 4.50
CA VAL A 89 -8.52 30.60 3.10
C VAL A 89 -8.25 29.11 3.04
N PHE A 90 -7.36 28.61 3.90
CA PHE A 90 -7.03 27.18 3.97
C PHE A 90 -8.26 26.36 4.38
N ASP A 91 -9.05 26.82 5.34
CA ASP A 91 -10.31 26.20 5.73
C ASP A 91 -11.32 26.18 4.57
N GLN A 92 -11.51 27.30 3.87
CA GLN A 92 -12.45 27.38 2.73
C GLN A 92 -12.07 26.43 1.59
N LEU A 93 -10.77 26.21 1.37
CA LEU A 93 -10.25 25.30 0.35
C LEU A 93 -10.15 23.85 0.85
N GLY A 94 -10.34 23.59 2.16
CA GLY A 94 -10.15 22.28 2.78
C GLY A 94 -8.69 21.84 2.83
N LEU A 95 -7.73 22.76 3.01
CA LEU A 95 -6.30 22.45 3.01
C LEU A 95 -5.79 21.87 4.35
N PHE A 96 -6.50 22.13 5.45
CA PHE A 96 -6.22 21.47 6.74
C PHE A 96 -6.79 20.03 6.79
N ASP A 97 -7.64 19.65 5.85
CA ASP A 97 -8.11 18.27 5.66
C ASP A 97 -8.18 17.95 4.15
N ILE A 98 -7.01 17.93 3.51
CA ILE A 98 -6.92 17.69 2.06
C ILE A 98 -7.49 16.31 1.71
N PHE A 99 -7.20 15.32 2.54
CA PHE A 99 -7.55 13.93 2.28
C PHE A 99 -9.04 13.64 2.45
N GLY A 100 -9.73 14.35 3.35
CA GLY A 100 -11.18 14.33 3.49
C GLY A 100 -11.94 15.26 2.53
N SER A 101 -11.25 16.16 1.84
CA SER A 101 -11.89 17.15 0.98
C SER A 101 -12.65 16.54 -0.22
N TRP A 102 -13.75 17.19 -0.61
CA TRP A 102 -14.60 16.72 -1.72
C TRP A 102 -13.85 16.70 -3.05
N TRP A 103 -12.95 17.65 -3.30
CA TRP A 103 -12.22 17.77 -4.55
C TRP A 103 -11.11 16.72 -4.64
N PHE A 104 -10.45 16.38 -3.53
CA PHE A 104 -9.48 15.29 -3.48
C PHE A 104 -10.17 13.94 -3.69
N THR A 105 -11.30 13.73 -3.01
CA THR A 105 -12.16 12.55 -3.19
C THR A 105 -12.63 12.43 -4.65
N ALA A 106 -13.01 13.55 -5.28
CA ALA A 106 -13.38 13.57 -6.70
C ALA A 106 -12.20 13.18 -7.61
N LEU A 107 -10.98 13.63 -7.33
CA LEU A 107 -9.77 13.21 -8.07
C LEU A 107 -9.51 11.72 -7.93
N VAL A 108 -9.61 11.16 -6.72
CA VAL A 108 -9.46 9.73 -6.46
C VAL A 108 -10.55 8.93 -7.20
N ALA A 109 -11.80 9.39 -7.17
CA ALA A 109 -12.91 8.76 -7.89
C ALA A 109 -12.71 8.81 -9.41
N LEU A 110 -12.28 9.94 -9.97
CA LEU A 110 -11.96 10.09 -11.39
C LEU A 110 -10.80 9.18 -11.80
N LEU A 111 -9.77 9.06 -10.96
CA LEU A 111 -8.67 8.14 -11.16
C LEU A 111 -9.18 6.70 -11.21
N ALA A 112 -9.97 6.27 -10.22
CA ALA A 112 -10.56 4.93 -10.18
C ALA A 112 -11.41 4.62 -11.44
N ILE A 113 -12.31 5.53 -11.83
CA ILE A 113 -13.13 5.40 -13.04
C ILE A 113 -12.25 5.29 -14.30
N SER A 114 -11.21 6.12 -14.39
CA SER A 114 -10.24 6.10 -15.50
C SER A 114 -9.49 4.77 -15.59
N LEU A 115 -9.02 4.25 -14.45
CA LEU A 115 -8.36 2.94 -14.40
C LEU A 115 -9.32 1.81 -14.84
N ILE A 116 -10.59 1.82 -14.40
CA ILE A 116 -11.60 0.83 -14.83
C ILE A 116 -11.79 0.93 -16.35
N GLY A 117 -11.94 2.15 -16.85
CA GLY A 117 -12.08 2.45 -18.26
C GLY A 117 -10.92 1.95 -19.12
N CYS A 118 -9.70 1.92 -18.58
CA CYS A 118 -8.52 1.38 -19.23
C CYS A 118 -8.40 -0.15 -19.10
N LEU A 119 -8.79 -0.71 -17.94
CA LEU A 119 -8.66 -2.13 -17.61
C LEU A 119 -9.61 -3.02 -18.43
N VAL A 120 -10.87 -2.59 -18.59
CA VAL A 120 -11.91 -3.40 -19.21
C VAL A 120 -11.61 -3.74 -20.69
N PRO A 121 -11.25 -2.78 -21.57
CA PRO A 121 -10.87 -3.08 -22.94
C PRO A 121 -9.62 -3.95 -23.04
N ARG A 122 -8.63 -3.72 -22.16
CA ARG A 122 -7.38 -4.49 -22.09
C ARG A 122 -7.65 -5.95 -21.74
N THR A 123 -8.48 -6.20 -20.74
CA THR A 123 -8.92 -7.55 -20.31
C THR A 123 -9.59 -8.28 -21.48
N ARG A 124 -10.53 -7.62 -22.17
CA ARG A 124 -11.21 -8.19 -23.34
C ARG A 124 -10.25 -8.46 -24.49
N GLY A 125 -9.29 -7.57 -24.74
CA GLY A 125 -8.26 -7.74 -25.76
C GLY A 125 -7.37 -8.95 -25.48
N PHE A 126 -6.85 -9.06 -24.25
CA PHE A 126 -6.05 -10.20 -23.82
C PHE A 126 -6.80 -11.53 -23.96
N TRP A 127 -8.06 -11.56 -23.52
CA TRP A 127 -8.91 -12.75 -23.64
C TRP A 127 -9.09 -13.20 -25.09
N ARG A 128 -9.28 -12.26 -26.02
CA ARG A 128 -9.31 -12.56 -27.47
C ARG A 128 -7.97 -13.09 -27.96
N THR A 129 -6.86 -12.46 -27.58
CA THR A 129 -5.51 -12.86 -27.99
C THR A 129 -5.14 -14.27 -27.52
N VAL A 130 -5.49 -14.63 -26.29
CA VAL A 130 -5.23 -15.97 -25.73
C VAL A 130 -6.05 -17.05 -26.45
N ARG A 131 -7.28 -16.72 -26.87
CA ARG A 131 -8.17 -17.62 -27.61
C ARG A 131 -7.81 -17.78 -29.08
N GLN A 132 -7.14 -16.80 -29.70
CA GLN A 132 -6.71 -16.89 -31.09
C GLN A 132 -5.57 -17.90 -31.23
N PRO A 133 -5.53 -18.73 -32.29
CA PRO A 133 -4.40 -19.62 -32.53
C PRO A 133 -3.11 -18.87 -32.96
N PRO A 134 -1.92 -19.50 -32.88
CA PRO A 134 -0.66 -18.89 -33.33
C PRO A 134 -0.73 -18.42 -34.79
N ALA A 135 -0.37 -17.17 -35.06
CA ALA A 135 -0.50 -16.55 -36.38
C ALA A 135 0.56 -17.07 -37.38
N PRO A 136 0.23 -17.16 -38.69
CA PRO A 136 1.19 -17.59 -39.71
C PRO A 136 2.33 -16.59 -39.87
N GLY A 137 3.50 -17.11 -40.23
CA GLY A 137 4.69 -16.34 -40.51
C GLY A 137 4.72 -15.86 -41.96
N ARG A 138 5.24 -14.66 -42.20
CA ARG A 138 5.40 -14.07 -43.54
C ARG A 138 6.82 -13.54 -43.66
N ASN A 139 7.43 -13.72 -44.83
CA ASN A 139 8.78 -13.23 -45.12
C ASN A 139 9.84 -13.64 -44.07
N LEU A 140 9.89 -14.93 -43.70
CA LEU A 140 10.73 -15.42 -42.59
C LEU A 140 12.21 -15.06 -42.72
N ARG A 141 12.75 -15.07 -43.95
CA ARG A 141 14.14 -14.68 -44.26
C ARG A 141 14.47 -13.21 -43.94
N ARG A 142 13.46 -12.34 -43.75
CA ARG A 142 13.66 -10.94 -43.34
C ARG A 142 13.77 -10.76 -41.84
N LEU A 143 13.47 -11.78 -41.05
CA LEU A 143 13.58 -11.71 -39.61
C LEU A 143 15.05 -11.79 -39.19
N THR A 144 15.43 -10.99 -38.19
CA THR A 144 16.81 -10.95 -37.66
C THR A 144 17.28 -12.32 -37.20
N HIS A 145 16.39 -13.10 -36.59
CA HIS A 145 16.67 -14.45 -36.13
C HIS A 145 16.01 -15.44 -37.09
N HIS A 146 16.74 -15.86 -38.11
CA HIS A 146 16.36 -16.94 -39.01
C HIS A 146 17.54 -17.86 -39.27
N ALA A 147 17.25 -19.10 -39.63
CA ALA A 147 18.22 -20.05 -40.16
C ALA A 147 17.54 -20.92 -41.22
N GLU A 148 18.33 -21.47 -42.13
CA GLU A 148 17.84 -22.23 -43.28
C GLU A 148 18.71 -23.46 -43.51
N VAL A 149 18.09 -24.57 -43.89
CA VAL A 149 18.81 -25.81 -44.22
C VAL A 149 18.08 -26.63 -45.29
N ALA A 150 18.86 -27.35 -46.09
CA ALA A 150 18.35 -28.41 -46.95
C ALA A 150 18.14 -29.68 -46.13
N SER A 151 16.91 -30.17 -46.13
CA SER A 151 16.46 -31.38 -45.45
C SER A 151 16.24 -32.49 -46.47
N SER A 152 16.62 -33.72 -46.10
CA SER A 152 16.26 -34.92 -46.86
C SER A 152 14.81 -35.37 -46.63
N LEU A 153 14.09 -34.75 -45.68
CA LEU A 153 12.71 -35.06 -45.38
C LEU A 153 11.76 -34.31 -46.30
N PRO A 154 10.66 -34.94 -46.74
CA PRO A 154 9.55 -34.24 -47.39
C PRO A 154 8.99 -33.12 -46.48
N PRO A 155 8.41 -32.04 -47.05
CA PRO A 155 7.96 -30.87 -46.28
C PRO A 155 7.06 -31.18 -45.07
N ALA A 156 6.13 -32.13 -45.22
CA ALA A 156 5.23 -32.53 -44.13
C ALA A 156 5.97 -33.21 -42.96
N GLN A 157 6.95 -34.07 -43.25
CA GLN A 157 7.75 -34.78 -42.25
C GLN A 157 8.76 -33.84 -41.57
N ALA A 158 9.34 -32.89 -42.32
CA ALA A 158 10.20 -31.85 -41.75
C ALA A 158 9.45 -30.99 -40.73
N VAL A 159 8.22 -30.54 -41.06
CA VAL A 159 7.37 -29.81 -40.10
C VAL A 159 6.98 -30.68 -38.90
N GLU A 160 6.78 -31.99 -39.09
CA GLU A 160 6.47 -32.91 -37.99
C GLU A 160 7.63 -33.08 -37.01
N ALA A 161 8.85 -33.24 -37.52
CA ALA A 161 10.04 -33.31 -36.69
C ALA A 161 10.25 -32.00 -35.89
N ALA A 162 10.08 -30.84 -36.54
CA ALA A 162 10.15 -29.55 -35.88
C ALA A 162 9.05 -29.36 -34.81
N ASP A 163 7.84 -29.86 -35.07
CA ASP A 163 6.72 -29.81 -34.11
C ASP A 163 7.02 -30.58 -32.82
N ALA A 164 7.72 -31.70 -32.92
CA ALA A 164 8.17 -32.46 -31.75
C ALA A 164 9.17 -31.68 -30.88
N VAL A 165 10.10 -30.94 -31.49
CA VAL A 165 11.02 -30.04 -30.77
C VAL A 165 10.26 -28.92 -30.07
N LEU A 166 9.40 -28.20 -30.80
CA LEU A 166 8.62 -27.10 -30.23
C LEU A 166 7.64 -27.55 -29.13
N ALA A 167 7.20 -28.82 -29.16
CA ALA A 167 6.40 -29.43 -28.10
C ALA A 167 7.18 -29.55 -26.78
N ARG A 168 8.45 -29.97 -26.82
CA ARG A 168 9.34 -30.07 -25.64
C ARG A 168 9.53 -28.71 -24.96
N HIS A 169 9.59 -27.65 -25.75
CA HIS A 169 9.66 -26.26 -25.28
C HIS A 169 8.32 -25.68 -24.77
N ARG A 170 7.26 -26.50 -24.70
CA ARG A 170 5.89 -26.16 -24.25
C ARG A 170 5.34 -24.90 -24.94
N LEU A 171 5.60 -24.76 -26.24
CA LEU A 171 5.02 -23.69 -27.04
C LEU A 171 3.59 -24.08 -27.45
N ARG A 172 2.68 -23.10 -27.53
CA ARG A 172 1.37 -23.32 -28.18
C ARG A 172 1.59 -23.38 -29.67
N ARG A 173 1.22 -24.48 -30.31
CA ARG A 173 1.58 -24.82 -31.70
C ARG A 173 0.32 -24.84 -32.57
N ARG A 174 0.47 -24.46 -33.84
CA ARG A 174 -0.53 -24.65 -34.89
C ARG A 174 0.17 -24.96 -36.21
N ARG A 175 -0.14 -26.12 -36.77
CA ARG A 175 0.14 -26.46 -38.17
C ARG A 175 -0.85 -25.71 -39.06
N LEU A 176 -0.35 -25.12 -40.12
CA LEU A 176 -1.15 -24.35 -41.06
C LEU A 176 -1.71 -25.25 -42.15
N ALA A 177 -2.95 -24.99 -42.54
CA ALA A 177 -3.58 -25.72 -43.65
C ALA A 177 -2.87 -25.35 -44.97
N PRO A 178 -2.83 -26.26 -45.97
CA PRO A 178 -2.23 -25.98 -47.27
C PRO A 178 -2.78 -24.73 -47.98
N SER A 179 -4.02 -24.34 -47.68
CA SER A 179 -4.66 -23.11 -48.19
C SER A 179 -4.10 -21.80 -47.62
N GLN A 180 -3.24 -21.87 -46.61
CA GLN A 180 -2.66 -20.71 -45.91
C GLN A 180 -1.16 -20.51 -46.24
N ALA A 181 -0.60 -21.35 -47.10
CA ALA A 181 0.78 -21.31 -47.55
C ALA A 181 0.83 -21.35 -49.10
N PRO A 182 1.95 -20.95 -49.74
CA PRO A 182 2.14 -21.19 -51.17
C PRO A 182 2.01 -22.68 -51.49
N THR A 183 1.55 -23.04 -52.68
CA THR A 183 1.26 -24.43 -53.07
C THR A 183 2.46 -25.34 -52.79
N GLY A 184 2.25 -26.40 -51.99
CA GLY A 184 3.28 -27.37 -51.61
C GLY A 184 4.10 -27.01 -50.35
N HIS A 185 3.91 -25.82 -49.77
CA HIS A 185 4.57 -25.44 -48.53
C HIS A 185 3.82 -25.99 -47.30
N HIS A 186 4.56 -26.39 -46.28
CA HIS A 186 4.04 -26.72 -44.96
C HIS A 186 4.62 -25.75 -43.93
N GLN A 187 3.76 -25.13 -43.12
CA GLN A 187 4.19 -24.16 -42.13
C GLN A 187 3.64 -24.49 -40.73
N LEU A 188 4.48 -24.31 -39.72
CA LEU A 188 4.18 -24.44 -38.31
C LEU A 188 4.42 -23.11 -37.62
N ALA A 189 3.40 -22.62 -36.91
CA ALA A 189 3.49 -21.44 -36.06
C ALA A 189 3.44 -21.87 -34.59
N ALA A 190 4.37 -21.37 -33.80
CA ALA A 190 4.45 -21.63 -32.37
C ALA A 190 4.61 -20.33 -31.58
N GLU A 191 3.97 -20.23 -30.41
CA GLU A 191 4.13 -19.07 -29.53
C GLU A 191 4.08 -19.43 -28.05
N ARG A 192 4.74 -18.62 -27.21
CA ARG A 192 4.66 -18.69 -25.74
C ARG A 192 4.84 -17.30 -25.15
N GLY A 193 4.38 -17.14 -23.90
CA GLY A 193 4.61 -15.91 -23.13
C GLY A 193 3.36 -15.08 -22.81
N HIS A 194 2.16 -15.62 -23.00
CA HIS A 194 0.91 -14.99 -22.56
C HIS A 194 0.87 -14.73 -21.04
N ALA A 195 1.68 -15.46 -20.26
CA ALA A 195 1.86 -15.22 -18.84
C ALA A 195 2.34 -13.78 -18.54
N ARG A 196 3.13 -13.15 -19.42
CA ARG A 196 3.56 -11.75 -19.22
C ARG A 196 2.38 -10.78 -19.24
N GLU A 197 1.56 -10.90 -20.29
CA GLU A 197 0.39 -10.05 -20.50
C GLU A 197 -0.68 -10.34 -19.44
N GLY A 198 -0.91 -11.62 -19.12
CA GLY A 198 -1.82 -12.04 -18.05
C GLY A 198 -1.36 -11.61 -16.67
N GLY A 199 -0.06 -11.68 -16.38
CA GLY A 199 0.56 -11.21 -15.15
C GLY A 199 0.43 -9.70 -14.97
N SER A 200 0.76 -8.95 -16.02
CA SER A 200 0.53 -7.50 -16.05
C SER A 200 -0.95 -7.18 -15.81
N LEU A 201 -1.88 -7.93 -16.41
CA LEU A 201 -3.30 -7.72 -16.20
C LEU A 201 -3.71 -8.02 -14.75
N LEU A 202 -3.29 -9.16 -14.20
CA LEU A 202 -3.55 -9.58 -12.83
C LEU A 202 -3.06 -8.53 -11.82
N PHE A 203 -1.86 -7.99 -12.04
CA PHE A 203 -1.29 -6.89 -11.25
C PHE A 203 -2.12 -5.60 -11.31
N HIS A 204 -2.80 -5.31 -12.42
CA HIS A 204 -3.69 -4.15 -12.46
C HIS A 204 -5.04 -4.43 -11.79
N VAL A 205 -5.55 -5.66 -11.94
CA VAL A 205 -6.80 -6.09 -11.27
C VAL A 205 -6.61 -6.10 -9.75
N SER A 206 -5.43 -6.47 -9.24
CA SER A 206 -5.19 -6.53 -7.80
C SER A 206 -5.40 -5.19 -7.10
N PHE A 207 -5.07 -4.05 -7.72
CA PHE A 207 -5.35 -2.74 -7.14
C PHE A 207 -6.85 -2.51 -6.90
N PHE A 208 -7.71 -3.04 -7.76
CA PHE A 208 -9.16 -2.96 -7.58
C PHE A 208 -9.65 -3.88 -6.47
N VAL A 209 -9.04 -5.05 -6.32
CA VAL A 209 -9.38 -5.97 -5.23
C VAL A 209 -8.96 -5.38 -3.89
N VAL A 210 -7.76 -4.78 -3.81
CA VAL A 210 -7.30 -4.02 -2.63
C VAL A 210 -8.24 -2.84 -2.35
N LEU A 211 -8.56 -2.02 -3.36
CA LEU A 211 -9.47 -0.88 -3.19
C LEU A 211 -10.87 -1.33 -2.73
N ALA A 212 -11.38 -2.44 -3.27
CA ALA A 212 -12.66 -3.01 -2.84
C ALA A 212 -12.60 -3.49 -1.39
N GLY A 213 -11.50 -4.14 -0.97
CA GLY A 213 -11.30 -4.52 0.42
C GLY A 213 -11.27 -3.33 1.37
N ALA A 214 -10.50 -2.29 1.03
CA ALA A 214 -10.46 -1.04 1.80
C ALA A 214 -11.83 -0.37 1.88
N LEU A 215 -12.56 -0.31 0.76
CA LEU A 215 -13.90 0.27 0.71
C LEU A 215 -14.90 -0.53 1.57
N VAL A 216 -14.85 -1.86 1.53
CA VAL A 216 -15.68 -2.73 2.39
C VAL A 216 -15.36 -2.50 3.86
N GLY A 217 -14.07 -2.39 4.22
CA GLY A 217 -13.65 -2.04 5.58
C GLY A 217 -14.16 -0.66 6.02
N ALA A 218 -14.02 0.36 5.19
CA ALA A 218 -14.50 1.71 5.52
C ALA A 218 -16.04 1.83 5.58
N MET A 219 -16.77 0.96 4.87
CA MET A 219 -18.23 0.97 4.84
C MET A 219 -18.85 0.14 5.97
N PHE A 220 -18.29 -1.02 6.29
CA PHE A 220 -18.90 -2.01 7.19
C PHE A 220 -18.02 -2.39 8.37
N GLY A 221 -16.81 -1.85 8.46
CA GLY A 221 -15.91 -2.08 9.59
C GLY A 221 -16.15 -1.09 10.72
N MET A 222 -15.37 -1.28 11.78
CA MET A 222 -15.33 -0.40 12.94
C MET A 222 -13.93 -0.48 13.53
N GLU A 223 -13.41 0.65 13.99
CA GLU A 223 -12.21 0.73 14.79
C GLU A 223 -12.49 1.57 16.04
N ALA A 224 -12.11 1.05 17.20
CA ALA A 224 -12.30 1.74 18.46
C ALA A 224 -11.09 1.53 19.37
N HIS A 225 -10.81 2.51 20.22
CA HIS A 225 -9.70 2.45 21.17
C HIS A 225 -10.20 2.64 22.59
N VAL A 226 -9.70 1.81 23.50
CA VAL A 226 -10.03 1.87 24.94
C VAL A 226 -8.79 1.61 25.77
N ASN A 227 -8.67 2.27 26.91
CA ASN A 227 -7.65 1.94 27.92
C ASN A 227 -8.37 1.33 29.10
N VAL A 228 -7.92 0.17 29.55
CA VAL A 228 -8.55 -0.60 30.63
C VAL A 228 -7.50 -0.80 31.71
N VAL A 229 -7.82 -0.46 32.95
CA VAL A 229 -6.95 -0.68 34.10
C VAL A 229 -7.10 -2.13 34.57
N GLU A 230 -6.03 -2.72 35.10
CA GLU A 230 -6.09 -4.06 35.69
C GLU A 230 -7.20 -4.17 36.74
N GLY A 231 -8.00 -5.23 36.65
CA GLY A 231 -9.19 -5.45 37.47
C GLY A 231 -10.46 -4.76 36.98
N GLU A 232 -10.36 -3.84 36.01
CA GLU A 232 -11.50 -3.16 35.39
C GLU A 232 -11.94 -3.83 34.09
N ALA A 233 -13.11 -3.43 33.60
CA ALA A 233 -13.70 -3.96 32.38
C ALA A 233 -14.35 -2.85 31.55
N PHE A 234 -14.42 -3.05 30.24
CA PHE A 234 -15.21 -2.22 29.33
C PHE A 234 -16.29 -3.04 28.63
N ALA A 235 -17.41 -2.40 28.32
CA ALA A 235 -18.45 -2.99 27.49
C ALA A 235 -18.27 -2.56 26.04
N ASP A 236 -18.50 -3.47 25.10
CA ASP A 236 -18.57 -3.21 23.67
C ASP A 236 -19.79 -2.32 23.34
N THR A 237 -19.61 -1.02 23.54
CA THR A 237 -20.59 0.02 23.24
C THR A 237 -19.85 1.29 22.85
N PRO A 238 -20.41 2.17 22.00
CA PRO A 238 -19.73 3.42 21.63
C PRO A 238 -19.35 4.32 22.80
N VAL A 239 -20.09 4.25 23.92
CA VAL A 239 -19.82 5.02 25.14
C VAL A 239 -18.66 4.42 25.94
N GLY A 240 -18.43 3.11 25.84
CA GLY A 240 -17.31 2.43 26.50
C GLY A 240 -15.96 2.71 25.86
N TYR A 241 -15.94 3.23 24.63
CA TYR A 241 -14.71 3.52 23.90
C TYR A 241 -14.22 4.96 24.12
N GLY A 242 -12.90 5.12 24.20
CA GLY A 242 -12.25 6.43 24.28
C GLY A 242 -12.18 7.14 22.93
N SER A 243 -11.99 6.40 21.85
CA SER A 243 -12.23 6.85 20.47
C SER A 243 -12.99 5.77 19.70
N TYR A 244 -13.84 6.19 18.79
CA TYR A 244 -14.76 5.31 18.07
C TYR A 244 -14.97 5.82 16.66
N GLU A 245 -14.55 5.01 15.67
CA GLU A 245 -14.61 5.28 14.24
C GLU A 245 -15.43 4.20 13.54
N PRO A 246 -16.76 4.36 13.48
CA PRO A 246 -17.62 3.41 12.78
C PRO A 246 -17.56 3.62 11.27
N GLY A 247 -17.64 2.52 10.53
CA GLY A 247 -17.90 2.56 9.10
C GLY A 247 -19.30 3.13 8.80
N ARG A 248 -19.50 3.57 7.56
CA ARG A 248 -20.74 4.24 7.13
C ARG A 248 -22.03 3.47 7.43
N PHE A 249 -21.98 2.14 7.41
CA PHE A 249 -23.11 1.24 7.64
C PHE A 249 -22.96 0.41 8.91
N TRP A 250 -22.00 0.75 9.78
CA TRP A 250 -21.91 0.18 11.12
C TRP A 250 -22.78 1.00 12.07
N SER A 251 -23.63 0.32 12.82
CA SER A 251 -24.64 0.90 13.70
C SER A 251 -24.53 0.36 15.13
N LEU A 252 -25.34 0.92 16.04
CA LEU A 252 -25.43 0.44 17.43
C LEU A 252 -25.87 -1.03 17.52
N ASP A 253 -26.72 -1.48 16.59
CA ASP A 253 -27.26 -2.85 16.58
C ASP A 253 -26.20 -3.88 16.13
N ASP A 254 -25.09 -3.42 15.54
CA ASP A 254 -23.99 -4.27 15.10
C ASP A 254 -22.98 -4.57 16.22
N HIS A 255 -23.12 -3.92 17.39
CA HIS A 255 -22.32 -4.21 18.59
C HIS A 255 -22.85 -5.45 19.32
N PRO A 256 -22.06 -6.52 19.46
CA PRO A 256 -22.44 -7.69 20.26
C PRO A 256 -22.72 -7.38 21.75
N GLY A 257 -22.14 -6.33 22.32
CA GLY A 257 -22.46 -5.86 23.68
C GLY A 257 -21.84 -6.69 24.81
N PHE A 258 -20.85 -7.54 24.52
CA PHE A 258 -20.10 -8.25 25.56
C PHE A 258 -19.22 -7.30 26.37
N THR A 259 -18.78 -7.75 27.53
CA THR A 259 -17.82 -7.06 28.39
C THR A 259 -16.46 -7.73 28.32
N VAL A 260 -15.39 -6.95 28.36
CA VAL A 260 -14.02 -7.44 28.40
C VAL A 260 -13.35 -6.90 29.64
N ARG A 261 -12.94 -7.80 30.52
CA ARG A 261 -12.17 -7.48 31.73
C ARG A 261 -10.69 -7.71 31.49
N LEU A 262 -9.86 -6.77 31.94
CA LEU A 262 -8.42 -6.97 32.05
C LEU A 262 -8.14 -7.63 33.40
N ASP A 263 -7.80 -8.92 33.37
CA ASP A 263 -7.51 -9.67 34.59
C ASP A 263 -6.10 -9.36 35.12
N GLU A 264 -5.12 -9.32 34.21
CA GLU A 264 -3.71 -9.13 34.54
C GLU A 264 -2.95 -8.59 33.33
N PHE A 265 -1.99 -7.72 33.56
CA PHE A 265 -1.00 -7.27 32.60
C PHE A 265 0.39 -7.72 33.04
N SER A 266 1.22 -8.12 32.07
CA SER A 266 2.62 -8.48 32.31
C SER A 266 3.50 -7.85 31.24
N ALA A 267 4.64 -7.28 31.66
CA ALA A 267 5.69 -6.80 30.79
C ALA A 267 7.04 -7.32 31.25
N THR A 268 7.89 -7.70 30.28
CA THR A 268 9.29 -8.05 30.53
C THR A 268 10.20 -7.00 29.94
N TYR A 269 11.23 -6.65 30.69
CA TYR A 269 12.13 -5.55 30.44
C TYR A 269 13.54 -6.10 30.20
N HIS A 270 14.23 -5.63 29.17
CA HIS A 270 15.63 -6.00 28.96
C HIS A 270 16.48 -5.40 30.08
N ASP A 271 17.38 -6.19 30.66
CA ASP A 271 18.37 -5.71 31.63
C ASP A 271 19.63 -5.26 30.89
N ASP A 272 19.61 -4.03 30.35
CA ASP A 272 20.81 -3.37 29.82
C ASP A 272 21.51 -2.65 30.98
N THR A 273 22.05 -3.43 31.93
CA THR A 273 22.90 -2.89 32.99
C THR A 273 24.28 -2.62 32.40
N ASP A 274 24.68 -1.34 32.35
CA ASP A 274 26.07 -0.99 32.06
C ASP A 274 26.98 -1.55 33.18
N PRO A 275 27.93 -2.45 32.87
CA PRO A 275 28.82 -3.05 33.87
C PRO A 275 29.68 -2.02 34.62
N ASP A 276 29.94 -0.86 34.03
CA ASP A 276 30.87 0.13 34.58
C ASP A 276 30.18 1.07 35.58
N ASP A 277 28.91 1.42 35.36
CA ASP A 277 28.16 2.37 36.20
C ASP A 277 27.03 1.71 37.03
N GLY A 278 26.68 0.45 36.77
CA GLY A 278 25.64 -0.29 37.49
C GLY A 278 24.22 0.26 37.31
N VAL A 279 24.02 1.13 36.32
CA VAL A 279 22.72 1.74 35.99
C VAL A 279 21.95 0.80 35.07
N ARG A 280 20.83 0.26 35.58
CA ARG A 280 19.85 -0.49 34.80
C ARG A 280 19.18 0.44 33.78
N SER A 281 19.52 0.32 32.51
CA SER A 281 18.88 1.09 31.43
C SER A 281 17.80 0.26 30.76
N SER A 282 16.67 0.03 31.44
CA SER A 282 15.51 -0.58 30.76
C SER A 282 14.65 0.49 30.10
N LEU A 283 15.00 0.82 28.86
CA LEU A 283 14.39 1.89 28.08
C LEU A 283 13.05 1.46 27.46
N ILE A 284 12.90 0.19 27.08
CA ILE A 284 11.74 -0.34 26.33
C ILE A 284 11.43 -1.76 26.83
N ALA A 285 10.13 -2.11 26.93
CA ALA A 285 9.72 -3.48 27.20
C ALA A 285 9.99 -4.39 25.99
N ASP A 286 10.60 -5.56 26.23
CA ASP A 286 10.88 -6.58 25.19
C ASP A 286 9.59 -7.27 24.76
N ASP A 287 8.71 -7.50 25.71
CA ASP A 287 7.44 -8.19 25.53
C ASP A 287 6.43 -7.70 26.55
N PHE A 288 5.16 -7.63 26.14
CA PHE A 288 4.06 -7.28 27.01
C PHE A 288 2.79 -8.01 26.57
N SER A 289 1.96 -8.34 27.55
CA SER A 289 0.76 -9.15 27.34
C SER A 289 -0.34 -8.79 28.32
N SER A 290 -1.58 -9.00 27.90
CA SER A 290 -2.78 -8.82 28.72
C SER A 290 -3.57 -10.11 28.80
N GLN A 291 -3.89 -10.58 30.01
CA GLN A 291 -4.88 -11.62 30.22
C GLN A 291 -6.27 -10.99 30.24
N LEU A 292 -7.11 -11.41 29.29
CA LEU A 292 -8.47 -10.90 29.15
C LEU A 292 -9.49 -12.00 29.42
N THR A 293 -10.58 -11.62 30.08
CA THR A 293 -11.80 -12.43 30.20
C THR A 293 -12.97 -11.70 29.56
N ILE A 294 -13.65 -12.38 28.66
CA ILE A 294 -14.87 -11.92 28.01
C ILE A 294 -16.06 -12.41 28.83
N LEU A 295 -16.96 -11.49 29.15
CA LEU A 295 -18.18 -11.75 29.91
C LEU A 295 -19.41 -11.44 29.06
N GLU A 296 -20.38 -12.34 29.08
CA GLU A 296 -21.72 -12.14 28.52
C GLU A 296 -22.72 -12.27 29.67
N ASP A 297 -23.61 -11.29 29.84
CA ASP A 297 -24.54 -11.21 30.98
C ASP A 297 -23.87 -11.34 32.37
N GLY A 298 -22.60 -10.92 32.46
CA GLY A 298 -21.79 -10.98 33.68
C GLY A 298 -21.07 -12.32 33.92
N GLU A 299 -21.29 -13.32 33.08
CA GLU A 299 -20.67 -14.64 33.20
C GLU A 299 -19.48 -14.79 32.22
N PRO A 300 -18.36 -15.39 32.65
CA PRO A 300 -17.19 -15.56 31.79
C PRO A 300 -17.47 -16.61 30.70
N VAL A 301 -17.38 -16.20 29.44
CA VAL A 301 -17.62 -17.06 28.26
C VAL A 301 -16.34 -17.47 27.54
N SER A 302 -15.30 -16.66 27.64
CA SER A 302 -14.00 -16.92 27.01
C SER A 302 -12.90 -16.17 27.74
N SER A 303 -11.69 -16.70 27.75
CA SER A 303 -10.50 -16.01 28.25
C SER A 303 -9.33 -16.26 27.32
N GLY A 304 -8.38 -15.32 27.26
CA GLY A 304 -7.20 -15.46 26.44
C GLY A 304 -6.16 -14.39 26.70
N THR A 305 -4.92 -14.70 26.33
CA THR A 305 -3.81 -13.74 26.40
C THR A 305 -3.74 -12.97 25.08
N VAL A 306 -3.76 -11.65 25.14
CA VAL A 306 -3.49 -10.77 24.00
C VAL A 306 -2.02 -10.33 24.06
N ARG A 307 -1.34 -10.41 22.92
CA ARG A 307 0.07 -10.01 22.75
C ARG A 307 0.23 -9.26 21.43
N VAL A 308 1.41 -8.68 21.22
CA VAL A 308 1.74 -8.02 19.94
C VAL A 308 1.60 -9.04 18.79
N ASN A 309 0.75 -8.72 17.81
CA ASN A 309 0.35 -9.57 16.67
C ASN A 309 -0.49 -10.83 17.01
N GLU A 310 -0.89 -11.02 18.26
CA GLU A 310 -1.76 -12.12 18.69
C GLU A 310 -3.04 -11.56 19.34
N PRO A 311 -4.04 -11.17 18.52
CA PRO A 311 -5.29 -10.62 19.02
C PRO A 311 -6.22 -11.70 19.59
N LEU A 312 -7.01 -11.33 20.59
CA LEU A 312 -8.17 -12.12 21.01
C LEU A 312 -9.35 -11.76 20.10
N SER A 313 -10.00 -12.77 19.52
CA SER A 313 -11.15 -12.55 18.64
C SER A 313 -12.42 -13.12 19.26
N HIS A 314 -13.50 -12.34 19.27
CA HIS A 314 -14.81 -12.74 19.80
C HIS A 314 -15.92 -12.02 19.06
N ALA A 315 -17.00 -12.74 18.76
CA ALA A 315 -18.20 -12.21 18.06
C ALA A 315 -17.89 -11.38 16.79
N GLY A 316 -16.84 -11.74 16.04
CA GLY A 316 -16.43 -11.03 14.82
C GLY A 316 -15.57 -9.77 15.05
N LEU A 317 -15.29 -9.42 16.30
CA LEU A 317 -14.36 -8.37 16.70
C LEU A 317 -12.99 -8.96 17.03
N SER A 318 -11.93 -8.21 16.75
CA SER A 318 -10.55 -8.52 17.13
C SER A 318 -10.04 -7.46 18.09
N ILE A 319 -9.48 -7.89 19.22
CA ILE A 319 -8.95 -7.06 20.30
C ILE A 319 -7.43 -7.14 20.25
N TYR A 320 -6.80 -6.05 19.83
CA TYR A 320 -5.36 -5.90 19.72
C TYR A 320 -4.83 -5.08 20.87
N GLN A 321 -3.77 -5.53 21.53
CA GLN A 321 -3.03 -4.70 22.48
C GLN A 321 -2.06 -3.81 21.70
N ILE A 322 -2.22 -2.50 21.83
CA ILE A 322 -1.45 -1.51 21.06
C ILE A 322 -0.51 -0.67 21.91
N ARG A 323 -0.78 -0.58 23.22
CA ARG A 323 0.03 0.18 24.20
C ARG A 323 -0.34 -0.23 25.62
N PHE A 324 0.43 0.23 26.59
CA PHE A 324 0.16 0.06 28.01
C PHE A 324 0.75 1.24 28.79
N GLY A 325 0.50 1.28 30.10
CA GLY A 325 1.15 2.23 30.98
C GLY A 325 0.72 2.03 32.43
N TYR A 326 1.09 2.98 33.27
CA TYR A 326 0.75 2.98 34.69
C TYR A 326 -0.55 3.72 34.98
N ALA A 327 -1.36 3.19 35.90
CA ALA A 327 -2.62 3.77 36.35
C ALA A 327 -2.66 3.88 37.88
N PRO A 328 -1.82 4.73 38.52
CA PRO A 328 -1.81 4.85 39.98
C PRO A 328 -3.21 5.12 40.53
N ARG A 329 -3.62 4.34 41.53
CA ARG A 329 -4.83 4.66 42.29
C ARG A 329 -4.48 5.80 43.23
N VAL A 330 -5.26 6.87 43.21
CA VAL A 330 -5.05 8.01 44.10
C VAL A 330 -6.35 8.32 44.82
N ARG A 331 -6.23 8.51 46.13
CA ARG A 331 -7.35 8.86 47.00
C ARG A 331 -7.10 10.21 47.64
N VAL A 332 -8.06 11.12 47.50
CA VAL A 332 -8.02 12.46 48.11
C VAL A 332 -9.13 12.56 49.14
N THR A 333 -8.77 12.94 50.37
CA THR A 333 -9.72 13.13 51.47
C THR A 333 -9.56 14.51 52.11
N THR A 334 -10.64 15.02 52.70
CA THR A 334 -10.59 16.20 53.57
C THR A 334 -9.88 15.88 54.89
N GLY A 335 -9.52 16.90 55.67
CA GLY A 335 -8.99 16.72 57.02
C GLY A 335 -9.93 15.98 57.97
N ASP A 336 -11.25 16.05 57.72
CA ASP A 336 -12.30 15.37 58.49
C ASP A 336 -12.54 13.91 58.03
N GLY A 337 -11.86 13.48 56.96
CA GLY A 337 -11.91 12.11 56.45
C GLY A 337 -12.88 11.86 55.29
N ASP A 338 -13.57 12.89 54.79
CA ASP A 338 -14.48 12.75 53.65
C ASP A 338 -13.71 12.49 52.36
N VAL A 339 -14.13 11.47 51.60
CA VAL A 339 -13.52 11.14 50.30
C VAL A 339 -14.02 12.10 49.22
N LEU A 340 -13.09 12.86 48.67
CA LEU A 340 -13.34 13.76 47.54
C LEU A 340 -13.20 13.05 46.20
N THR A 341 -12.23 12.13 46.08
CA THR A 341 -11.96 11.30 44.91
C THR A 341 -11.22 10.03 45.35
N ALA A 342 -11.48 8.90 44.70
CA ALA A 342 -10.73 7.66 44.86
C ALA A 342 -10.76 6.89 43.54
N ASP A 343 -9.84 7.21 42.64
CA ASP A 343 -9.87 6.73 41.26
C ASP A 343 -8.46 6.43 40.75
N THR A 344 -8.38 5.73 39.62
CA THR A 344 -7.14 5.51 38.88
C THR A 344 -6.95 6.59 37.82
N THR A 345 -5.74 6.75 37.31
CA THR A 345 -5.49 7.70 36.21
C THR A 345 -4.47 7.13 35.26
N ASN A 346 -4.88 6.90 34.02
CA ASN A 346 -3.99 6.45 32.96
C ASN A 346 -2.91 7.50 32.69
N LEU A 347 -1.69 7.22 33.14
CA LEU A 347 -0.53 8.06 32.85
C LEU A 347 0.01 7.75 31.46
N VAL A 348 0.62 8.76 30.84
CA VAL A 348 1.28 8.66 29.53
C VAL A 348 2.72 9.11 29.66
N GLU A 349 3.64 8.36 29.07
CA GLU A 349 5.06 8.73 29.04
C GLU A 349 5.29 10.03 28.25
N GLN A 350 6.08 10.94 28.81
CA GLN A 350 6.46 12.19 28.16
C GLN A 350 7.80 12.03 27.42
N GLY A 351 7.73 11.88 26.10
CA GLY A 351 8.93 11.74 25.27
C GLY A 351 9.73 10.48 25.64
N GLN A 352 11.04 10.62 25.81
CA GLN A 352 11.95 9.54 26.25
C GLN A 352 12.48 9.79 27.67
N SER A 353 11.67 10.43 28.53
CA SER A 353 12.09 10.79 29.89
C SER A 353 11.84 9.69 30.92
N MET A 354 11.10 8.62 30.56
CA MET A 354 10.60 7.59 31.49
C MET A 354 9.79 8.19 32.67
N VAL A 355 9.30 9.42 32.49
CA VAL A 355 8.37 10.09 33.41
C VAL A 355 6.98 9.98 32.83
N TRP A 356 6.09 9.39 33.60
CA TRP A 356 4.71 9.14 33.22
C TRP A 356 3.84 10.21 33.86
N THR A 357 3.09 10.97 33.05
CA THR A 357 2.28 12.08 33.58
C THR A 357 0.81 11.94 33.26
N GLY A 358 -0.01 12.53 34.12
CA GLY A 358 -1.45 12.51 33.99
C GLY A 358 -2.11 13.56 34.88
N VAL A 359 -3.41 13.69 34.73
CA VAL A 359 -4.21 14.61 35.54
C VAL A 359 -5.39 13.85 36.11
N LEU A 360 -5.54 13.92 37.42
CA LEU A 360 -6.69 13.39 38.14
C LEU A 360 -7.59 14.55 38.59
N PRO A 361 -8.76 14.76 37.97
CA PRO A 361 -9.75 15.69 38.50
C PRO A 361 -10.32 15.18 39.82
N VAL A 362 -10.55 16.09 40.77
CA VAL A 362 -11.23 15.76 42.03
C VAL A 362 -12.73 15.97 41.84
N GLU A 363 -13.48 14.87 41.80
CA GLU A 363 -14.88 14.84 41.37
C GLU A 363 -15.80 15.71 42.24
N ARG A 364 -15.62 15.66 43.56
CA ARG A 364 -16.45 16.41 44.51
C ARG A 364 -15.97 17.83 44.79
N SER A 365 -15.17 18.41 43.89
CA SER A 365 -14.81 19.83 43.96
C SER A 365 -15.97 20.73 43.52
N SER A 366 -16.01 21.98 44.00
CA SER A 366 -17.10 22.90 43.65
C SER A 366 -16.90 23.45 42.24
N GLN A 367 -17.99 23.76 41.53
CA GLN A 367 -17.88 24.34 40.17
C GLN A 367 -17.14 25.69 40.13
N GLN A 368 -17.11 26.41 41.26
CA GLN A 368 -16.43 27.70 41.40
C GLN A 368 -14.98 27.57 41.90
N ASN A 369 -14.61 26.42 42.45
CA ASN A 369 -13.26 26.14 42.93
C ASN A 369 -12.93 24.67 42.65
N GLN A 370 -12.60 24.40 41.39
CA GLN A 370 -12.30 23.07 40.89
C GLN A 370 -10.93 22.64 41.41
N ILE A 371 -10.75 21.35 41.69
CA ILE A 371 -9.47 20.80 42.16
C ILE A 371 -9.03 19.70 41.20
N ALA A 372 -7.74 19.67 40.86
CA ALA A 372 -7.13 18.57 40.14
C ALA A 372 -5.71 18.29 40.65
N LEU A 373 -5.28 17.05 40.50
CA LEU A 373 -3.90 16.65 40.76
C LEU A 373 -3.18 16.45 39.43
N GLU A 374 -2.10 17.18 39.23
CA GLU A 374 -1.10 16.86 38.21
C GLU A 374 -0.16 15.81 38.79
N LEU A 375 -0.13 14.64 38.15
CA LEU A 375 0.60 13.46 38.59
C LEU A 375 1.84 13.28 37.70
N ALA A 376 2.99 13.03 38.32
CA ALA A 376 4.20 12.58 37.64
C ALA A 376 4.77 11.36 38.37
N LEU A 377 4.82 10.23 37.69
CA LEU A 377 5.35 8.97 38.20
C LEU A 377 6.73 8.70 37.60
N LEU A 378 7.68 8.40 38.48
CA LEU A 378 8.99 7.83 38.14
C LEU A 378 8.98 6.36 38.56
N PRO A 379 8.98 5.39 37.62
CA PRO A 379 8.95 3.95 37.96
C PRO A 379 10.15 3.49 38.79
N ASP A 380 11.34 4.00 38.52
CA ASP A 380 12.55 3.74 39.31
C ASP A 380 13.27 5.05 39.63
N ALA A 381 12.72 5.77 40.62
CA ALA A 381 13.19 7.09 40.98
C ALA A 381 14.61 7.06 41.55
N ALA A 382 15.47 7.93 41.02
CA ALA A 382 16.81 8.21 41.49
C ALA A 382 17.13 9.72 41.39
N MET A 383 18.30 10.10 41.87
CA MET A 383 18.87 11.44 41.67
C MET A 383 20.08 11.32 40.75
N ASN A 384 20.20 12.21 39.77
CA ASN A 384 21.41 12.32 38.96
C ASN A 384 22.51 13.09 39.71
N ASP A 385 23.70 13.20 39.12
CA ASP A 385 24.87 13.89 39.72
C ASP A 385 24.63 15.38 40.00
N GLN A 386 23.61 15.97 39.35
CA GLN A 386 23.20 17.37 39.55
C GLN A 386 22.13 17.51 40.64
N GLY A 387 21.75 16.41 41.32
CA GLY A 387 20.70 16.38 42.34
C GLY A 387 19.28 16.50 41.78
N MET A 388 19.09 16.28 40.49
CA MET A 388 17.77 16.32 39.84
C MET A 388 17.13 14.94 39.84
N PRO A 389 15.80 14.84 40.11
CA PRO A 389 15.09 13.58 40.06
C PRO A 389 14.99 13.05 38.63
N VAL A 390 15.34 11.78 38.45
CA VAL A 390 15.30 11.06 37.17
C VAL A 390 14.73 9.66 37.42
N SER A 391 14.07 9.06 36.42
CA SER A 391 13.85 7.62 36.45
C SER A 391 15.07 6.93 35.85
N ARG A 392 15.51 5.79 36.40
CA ARG A 392 16.60 4.99 35.80
C ARG A 392 16.10 3.97 34.78
N SER A 393 14.89 3.46 34.99
CA SER A 393 14.26 2.49 34.11
C SER A 393 12.74 2.71 34.04
N ASN A 394 12.10 2.02 33.09
CA ASN A 394 10.65 1.94 32.98
C ASN A 394 10.04 0.81 33.83
N GLU A 395 10.84 -0.03 34.48
CA GLU A 395 10.39 -1.05 35.43
C GLU A 395 10.09 -0.41 36.80
N PRO A 396 9.00 -0.79 37.52
CA PRO A 396 8.59 -0.12 38.74
C PRO A 396 9.38 -0.62 39.97
N VAL A 397 10.70 -0.46 39.96
CA VAL A 397 11.62 -0.93 41.04
C VAL A 397 11.54 -0.03 42.28
N ASN A 398 11.48 1.29 42.08
CA ASN A 398 11.37 2.28 43.14
C ASN A 398 10.37 3.39 42.74
N PRO A 399 9.07 3.04 42.66
CA PRO A 399 8.07 3.95 42.14
C PRO A 399 7.86 5.14 43.09
N ARG A 400 7.91 6.35 42.52
CA ARG A 400 7.59 7.60 43.21
C ARG A 400 6.57 8.40 42.42
N LEU A 401 5.46 8.72 43.06
CA LEU A 401 4.41 9.57 42.51
C LEU A 401 4.53 10.97 43.10
N ALA A 402 4.88 11.95 42.29
CA ALA A 402 4.76 13.36 42.63
C ALA A 402 3.35 13.84 42.27
N ALA A 403 2.55 14.18 43.28
CA ALA A 403 1.24 14.79 43.10
C ALA A 403 1.32 16.29 43.37
N THR A 404 0.97 17.10 42.37
CA THR A 404 0.88 18.56 42.47
C THR A 404 -0.58 18.97 42.46
N LEU A 405 -1.03 19.69 43.48
CA LEU A 405 -2.41 20.17 43.54
C LEU A 405 -2.59 21.48 42.79
N TRP A 406 -3.61 21.49 41.92
CA TRP A 406 -4.14 22.64 41.24
C TRP A 406 -5.56 22.95 41.75
N TYR A 407 -5.90 24.23 41.88
CA TYR A 407 -7.22 24.65 42.31
C TYR A 407 -7.67 25.98 41.67
N GLY A 408 -8.98 26.21 41.62
CA GLY A 408 -9.59 27.44 41.11
C GLY A 408 -10.40 27.21 39.82
N GLU A 409 -10.37 28.16 38.90
CA GLU A 409 -11.04 28.05 37.60
C GLU A 409 -10.16 27.25 36.63
N LEU A 410 -10.18 25.93 36.75
CA LEU A 410 -9.37 25.03 35.92
C LEU A 410 -10.02 24.73 34.55
N GLY A 411 -11.21 25.27 34.27
CA GLY A 411 -11.90 25.00 33.02
C GLY A 411 -12.25 23.51 32.82
N LEU A 412 -12.33 22.74 33.91
CA LEU A 412 -12.77 21.35 33.92
C LEU A 412 -14.28 21.33 33.68
N GLN A 413 -14.70 21.55 32.43
CA GLN A 413 -16.09 21.42 32.01
C GLN A 413 -16.35 20.02 31.45
N ARG A 414 -17.62 19.61 31.44
CA ARG A 414 -18.05 18.46 30.62
C ARG A 414 -17.56 18.67 29.18
N ASN A 415 -16.98 17.62 28.59
CA ASN A 415 -16.41 17.57 27.23
C ASN A 415 -15.05 18.25 26.98
N ARG A 416 -14.23 18.59 28.00
CA ARG A 416 -12.78 18.78 27.79
C ARG A 416 -11.98 17.61 28.39
N PRO A 417 -11.02 17.01 27.65
CA PRO A 417 -10.18 15.96 28.20
C PRO A 417 -9.41 16.47 29.43
N ALA A 418 -9.37 15.71 30.52
CA ALA A 418 -8.71 16.10 31.78
C ALA A 418 -7.22 16.49 31.60
N ARG A 419 -6.56 16.02 30.53
CA ARG A 419 -5.20 16.42 30.13
C ARG A 419 -5.08 17.88 29.66
N GLN A 420 -6.18 18.61 29.51
CA GLN A 420 -6.25 19.96 28.90
C GLN A 420 -6.97 20.98 29.79
N PHE A 421 -6.75 20.94 31.10
CA PHE A 421 -7.31 21.95 32.02
C PHE A 421 -6.49 23.25 31.99
N ASP A 422 -7.15 24.37 32.26
CA ASP A 422 -6.57 25.71 32.21
C ASP A 422 -5.56 25.92 33.34
N ARG A 423 -4.27 25.94 32.98
CA ARG A 423 -3.15 26.20 33.88
C ARG A 423 -2.84 27.69 34.03
N GLN A 424 -3.41 28.55 33.19
CA GLN A 424 -3.16 30.00 33.24
C GLN A 424 -4.07 30.70 34.23
N SER A 425 -5.34 30.29 34.31
CA SER A 425 -6.32 30.80 35.28
C SER A 425 -6.31 30.08 36.63
N GLY A 426 -5.72 28.87 36.68
CA GLY A 426 -5.63 28.05 37.88
C GLY A 426 -4.50 28.46 38.83
N ASN A 427 -4.68 28.17 40.12
CA ASN A 427 -3.62 28.28 41.13
C ASN A 427 -2.93 26.92 41.31
N ARG A 428 -1.61 26.93 41.43
CA ARG A 428 -0.76 25.74 41.66
C ARG A 428 -0.14 25.80 43.04
N LEU A 429 -0.26 24.75 43.85
CA LEU A 429 0.56 24.62 45.04
C LEU A 429 2.02 24.33 44.64
N PRO A 430 3.01 25.10 45.13
CA PRO A 430 4.36 25.05 44.62
C PRO A 430 5.07 23.72 44.91
N GLN A 431 4.82 23.14 46.09
CA GLN A 431 5.45 21.92 46.55
C GLN A 431 4.58 20.70 46.19
N PRO A 432 5.09 19.75 45.39
CA PRO A 432 4.41 18.47 45.19
C PRO A 432 4.52 17.61 46.45
N VAL A 433 3.51 16.78 46.68
CA VAL A 433 3.59 15.69 47.65
C VAL A 433 4.15 14.46 46.92
N ILE A 434 5.28 13.94 47.39
CA ILE A 434 5.93 12.77 46.80
C ILE A 434 5.56 11.55 47.63
N LEU A 435 5.03 10.51 46.98
CA LEU A 435 4.51 9.30 47.63
C LEU A 435 5.12 8.05 47.02
N SER A 436 5.41 7.07 47.86
CA SER A 436 5.58 5.66 47.49
C SER A 436 4.20 4.96 47.45
N PRO A 437 4.06 3.82 46.76
CA PRO A 437 2.87 2.97 46.91
C PRO A 437 2.64 2.61 48.38
N GLY A 438 1.39 2.73 48.83
CA GLY A 438 0.95 2.56 50.21
C GLY A 438 1.08 3.80 51.10
N GLU A 439 1.73 4.87 50.64
CA GLU A 439 1.92 6.09 51.43
C GLU A 439 0.79 7.11 51.27
N ARG A 440 0.78 8.05 52.23
CA ARG A 440 -0.11 9.21 52.26
C ARG A 440 0.67 10.46 52.66
N GLY A 441 0.20 11.61 52.21
CA GLY A 441 0.73 12.92 52.55
C GLY A 441 -0.36 13.97 52.59
N THR A 442 0.02 15.20 52.86
CA THR A 442 -0.91 16.33 53.04
C THR A 442 -0.50 17.49 52.14
N PHE A 443 -1.47 18.09 51.47
CA PHE A 443 -1.31 19.34 50.75
C PHE A 443 -1.48 20.52 51.70
N GLU A 444 -0.38 20.99 52.27
CA GLU A 444 -0.34 22.26 52.99
C GLU A 444 -0.41 23.42 51.99
N PRO A 445 -1.23 24.48 52.21
CA PRO A 445 -1.99 24.85 53.42
C PRO A 445 -3.47 24.43 53.40
N LEU A 446 -3.92 23.63 52.43
CA LEU A 446 -5.33 23.28 52.25
C LEU A 446 -5.80 22.15 53.19
N GLY A 447 -4.88 21.45 53.85
CA GLY A 447 -5.19 20.35 54.77
C GLY A 447 -5.79 19.11 54.09
N LEU A 448 -5.74 19.03 52.77
CA LEU A 448 -6.22 17.89 52.00
C LEU A 448 -5.20 16.75 52.09
N GLN A 449 -5.67 15.55 52.40
CA GLN A 449 -4.83 14.36 52.42
C GLN A 449 -4.88 13.66 51.06
N VAL A 450 -3.73 13.19 50.61
CA VAL A 450 -3.57 12.40 49.38
C VAL A 450 -2.90 11.09 49.72
N ALA A 451 -3.44 9.99 49.19
CA ALA A 451 -2.88 8.65 49.33
C ALA A 451 -2.66 8.02 47.96
N PHE A 452 -1.61 7.20 47.86
CA PHE A 452 -1.26 6.42 46.68
C PHE A 452 -1.27 4.93 47.05
N PRO A 453 -2.44 4.25 47.08
CA PRO A 453 -2.53 2.92 47.64
C PRO A 453 -1.83 1.84 46.79
N GLU A 454 -1.99 1.92 45.47
CA GLU A 454 -1.56 0.88 44.53
C GLU A 454 -1.19 1.47 43.17
N LEU A 455 -0.34 0.74 42.44
CA LEU A 455 0.14 1.08 41.11
C LEU A 455 -0.22 -0.02 40.10
N PRO A 456 -1.49 -0.17 39.70
CA PRO A 456 -1.86 -1.09 38.64
C PRO A 456 -1.36 -0.58 37.29
N TYR A 457 -1.25 -1.50 36.34
CA TYR A 457 -1.09 -1.18 34.93
C TYR A 457 -2.45 -0.91 34.28
N TRP A 458 -2.42 -0.25 33.14
CA TRP A 458 -3.50 -0.24 32.18
C TRP A 458 -3.00 -0.73 30.83
N SER A 459 -3.88 -1.36 30.07
CA SER A 459 -3.63 -1.76 28.69
C SER A 459 -4.55 -1.03 27.73
N GLY A 460 -3.96 -0.52 26.65
CA GLY A 460 -4.66 0.10 25.55
C GLY A 460 -4.98 -0.94 24.49
N PHE A 461 -6.26 -1.08 24.20
CA PHE A 461 -6.78 -2.00 23.20
C PHE A 461 -7.36 -1.25 22.00
N GLN A 462 -7.00 -1.71 20.81
CA GLN A 462 -7.75 -1.44 19.59
C GLN A 462 -8.73 -2.60 19.39
N VAL A 463 -10.02 -2.29 19.35
CA VAL A 463 -11.07 -3.23 18.99
C VAL A 463 -11.49 -2.92 17.56
N SER A 464 -11.40 -3.92 16.67
CA SER A 464 -11.75 -3.72 15.26
C SER A 464 -12.63 -4.82 14.69
N HIS A 465 -13.52 -4.41 13.78
CA HIS A 465 -14.21 -5.29 12.84
C HIS A 465 -13.68 -5.01 11.43
N GLU A 466 -13.04 -6.00 10.80
CA GLU A 466 -12.34 -5.81 9.52
C GLU A 466 -12.88 -6.75 8.42
N PRO A 467 -14.11 -6.53 7.90
CA PRO A 467 -14.71 -7.41 6.90
C PRO A 467 -13.97 -7.36 5.55
N GLY A 468 -13.23 -6.27 5.29
CA GLY A 468 -12.42 -6.08 4.10
C GLY A 468 -11.08 -6.83 4.10
N ARG A 469 -10.64 -7.35 5.25
CA ARG A 469 -9.28 -7.91 5.43
C ARG A 469 -8.96 -9.04 4.44
N GLY A 470 -9.92 -9.94 4.23
CA GLY A 470 -9.74 -11.06 3.29
C GLY A 470 -9.54 -10.60 1.84
N LEU A 471 -10.27 -9.57 1.41
CA LEU A 471 -10.12 -8.98 0.08
C LEU A 471 -8.78 -8.27 -0.07
N LEU A 472 -8.33 -7.54 0.96
CA LEU A 472 -7.01 -6.89 0.97
C LEU A 472 -5.89 -7.93 0.80
N LEU A 473 -5.94 -9.02 1.57
CA LEU A 473 -4.98 -10.12 1.47
C LEU A 473 -5.00 -10.80 0.09
N ALA A 474 -6.20 -11.07 -0.46
CA ALA A 474 -6.34 -11.63 -1.79
C ALA A 474 -5.75 -10.70 -2.86
N GLY A 475 -6.04 -9.39 -2.76
CA GLY A 475 -5.49 -8.36 -3.64
C GLY A 475 -3.96 -8.30 -3.57
N ALA A 476 -3.38 -8.29 -2.37
CA ALA A 476 -1.93 -8.31 -2.18
C ALA A 476 -1.29 -9.57 -2.78
N GLY A 477 -1.90 -10.74 -2.57
CA GLY A 477 -1.45 -11.99 -3.18
C GLY A 477 -1.52 -11.97 -4.72
N MET A 478 -2.60 -11.44 -5.29
CA MET A 478 -2.74 -11.26 -6.74
C MET A 478 -1.70 -10.29 -7.31
N LEU A 479 -1.36 -9.23 -6.57
CA LEU A 479 -0.33 -8.26 -6.96
C LEU A 479 1.02 -8.97 -7.11
N LEU A 480 1.43 -9.74 -6.10
CA LEU A 480 2.68 -10.52 -6.13
C LEU A 480 2.65 -11.57 -7.25
N ALA A 481 1.57 -12.33 -7.35
CA ALA A 481 1.39 -13.36 -8.37
C ALA A 481 1.36 -12.80 -9.80
N GLY A 482 0.88 -11.57 -9.99
CA GLY A 482 0.88 -10.88 -11.28
C GLY A 482 2.24 -10.29 -11.65
N LEU A 483 2.96 -9.75 -10.65
CA LEU A 483 4.24 -9.09 -10.83
C LEU A 483 5.31 -10.05 -11.39
N ILE A 484 5.45 -11.23 -10.79
CA ILE A 484 6.47 -12.23 -11.18
C ILE A 484 6.42 -12.54 -12.70
N PRO A 485 5.31 -13.04 -13.27
CA PRO A 485 5.25 -13.33 -14.70
C PRO A 485 5.30 -12.07 -15.56
N SER A 486 4.86 -10.90 -15.08
CA SER A 486 4.96 -9.65 -15.83
C SER A 486 6.42 -9.21 -16.08
N LEU A 487 7.33 -9.52 -15.14
CA LEU A 487 8.74 -9.16 -15.23
C LEU A 487 9.55 -10.25 -15.95
N TYR A 488 9.34 -11.51 -15.59
CA TYR A 488 10.20 -12.61 -16.04
C TYR A 488 9.72 -13.30 -17.32
N ALA A 489 8.42 -13.32 -17.61
CA ALA A 489 7.94 -13.90 -18.86
C ALA A 489 8.08 -12.89 -20.01
N TYR A 490 8.35 -13.42 -21.21
CA TYR A 490 8.36 -12.64 -22.44
C TYR A 490 7.67 -13.40 -23.57
N ARG A 491 7.07 -12.64 -24.48
CA ARG A 491 6.32 -13.18 -25.60
C ARG A 491 7.27 -13.45 -26.76
N ARG A 492 7.32 -14.72 -27.19
CA ARG A 492 8.11 -15.17 -28.33
C ARG A 492 7.26 -15.98 -29.30
N ARG A 493 7.54 -15.80 -30.59
CA ARG A 493 6.96 -16.57 -31.68
C ARG A 493 8.07 -17.23 -32.48
N VAL A 494 7.83 -18.46 -32.90
CA VAL A 494 8.73 -19.27 -33.71
C VAL A 494 7.92 -19.83 -34.87
N TRP A 495 8.50 -19.79 -36.05
CA TRP A 495 7.92 -20.31 -37.27
C TRP A 495 8.87 -21.29 -37.92
N VAL A 496 8.31 -22.33 -38.53
CA VAL A 496 9.02 -23.28 -39.38
C VAL A 496 8.25 -23.38 -40.69
N ASP A 497 8.92 -23.12 -41.80
CA ASP A 497 8.37 -23.22 -43.15
C ASP A 497 9.20 -24.22 -43.94
N ALA A 498 8.57 -25.25 -44.49
CA ALA A 498 9.22 -26.24 -45.34
C ALA A 498 8.62 -26.16 -46.75
N ALA A 499 9.48 -25.87 -47.73
CA ALA A 499 9.14 -25.81 -49.15
C ALA A 499 9.75 -27.02 -49.88
N PRO A 500 9.11 -27.57 -50.93
CA PRO A 500 9.69 -28.65 -51.74
C PRO A 500 11.04 -28.23 -52.35
N ASP A 501 12.04 -29.10 -52.28
CA ASP A 501 13.37 -28.89 -52.89
C ASP A 501 13.96 -30.26 -53.31
N GLY A 502 13.80 -30.62 -54.59
CA GLY A 502 14.14 -31.97 -55.09
C GLY A 502 13.33 -33.07 -54.39
N ASP A 503 14.03 -34.14 -53.96
CA ASP A 503 13.45 -35.27 -53.20
C ASP A 503 13.21 -34.94 -51.71
N GLY A 504 13.63 -33.76 -51.26
CA GLY A 504 13.56 -33.31 -49.87
C GLY A 504 12.82 -32.00 -49.71
N SER A 505 13.27 -31.17 -48.76
CA SER A 505 12.68 -29.85 -48.51
C SER A 505 13.71 -28.81 -48.09
N ARG A 506 13.41 -27.56 -48.41
CA ARG A 506 14.12 -26.39 -47.91
C ARG A 506 13.38 -25.85 -46.70
N VAL A 507 14.01 -25.96 -45.53
CA VAL A 507 13.39 -25.59 -44.25
C VAL A 507 13.96 -24.26 -43.77
N VAL A 508 13.07 -23.29 -43.53
CA VAL A 508 13.39 -22.02 -42.91
C VAL A 508 12.78 -21.99 -41.51
N VAL A 509 13.62 -21.80 -40.50
CA VAL A 509 13.21 -21.56 -39.12
C VAL A 509 13.43 -20.09 -38.80
N ALA A 510 12.47 -19.45 -38.16
CA ALA A 510 12.61 -18.06 -37.76
C ALA A 510 11.90 -17.75 -36.44
N GLY A 511 12.40 -16.77 -35.72
CA GLY A 511 11.93 -16.43 -34.38
C GLY A 511 11.90 -14.93 -34.13
N VAL A 512 10.96 -14.49 -33.30
CA VAL A 512 10.91 -13.11 -32.81
C VAL A 512 10.43 -13.04 -31.38
N ALA A 513 11.08 -12.18 -30.59
CA ALA A 513 10.59 -11.73 -29.30
C ALA A 513 10.55 -10.20 -29.30
N ARG A 514 9.38 -9.63 -28.97
CA ARG A 514 9.19 -8.17 -28.95
C ARG A 514 9.76 -7.53 -27.67
N HIS A 515 9.77 -8.29 -26.58
CA HIS A 515 10.34 -7.90 -25.30
C HIS A 515 11.44 -8.89 -24.94
N ARG A 516 12.50 -8.41 -24.28
CA ARG A 516 13.67 -9.22 -23.91
C ARG A 516 14.32 -9.87 -25.15
N SER A 517 14.53 -9.07 -26.19
CA SER A 517 15.13 -9.51 -27.45
C SER A 517 16.58 -9.97 -27.26
N ASP A 518 17.29 -9.39 -26.29
CA ASP A 518 18.58 -9.83 -25.77
C ASP A 518 18.56 -11.29 -25.29
N ARG A 519 17.67 -11.61 -24.35
CA ARG A 519 17.53 -12.98 -23.82
C ARG A 519 17.04 -13.98 -24.86
N PHE A 520 16.25 -13.51 -25.82
CA PHE A 520 15.83 -14.34 -26.93
C PHE A 520 16.99 -14.60 -27.89
N ALA A 521 17.80 -13.59 -28.19
CA ALA A 521 18.98 -13.72 -29.04
C ALA A 521 20.02 -14.68 -28.44
N GLU A 522 20.23 -14.65 -27.11
CA GLU A 522 21.10 -15.62 -26.40
C GLU A 522 20.63 -17.08 -26.59
N ARG A 523 19.32 -17.32 -26.55
CA ARG A 523 18.74 -18.67 -26.64
C ARG A 523 18.42 -19.13 -28.07
N TRP A 524 18.44 -18.20 -29.03
CA TRP A 524 18.06 -18.51 -30.41
C TRP A 524 19.00 -19.53 -31.07
N PRO A 525 20.34 -19.45 -30.95
CA PRO A 525 21.24 -20.43 -31.58
C PRO A 525 20.98 -21.87 -31.13
N GLU A 526 20.73 -22.08 -29.84
CA GLU A 526 20.40 -23.40 -29.28
C GLU A 526 19.08 -23.93 -29.85
N LEU A 527 18.01 -23.13 -29.79
CA LEU A 527 16.70 -23.53 -30.32
C LEU A 527 16.72 -23.74 -31.84
N ALA A 528 17.43 -22.88 -32.58
CA ALA A 528 17.59 -23.03 -34.02
C ALA A 528 18.38 -24.31 -34.34
N GLY A 529 19.47 -24.59 -33.61
CA GLY A 529 20.24 -25.83 -33.73
C GLY A 529 19.37 -27.07 -33.55
N GLU A 530 18.62 -27.15 -32.44
CA GLU A 530 17.69 -28.26 -32.19
C GLU A 530 16.67 -28.46 -33.33
N LEU A 531 16.14 -27.36 -33.88
CA LEU A 531 15.18 -27.42 -34.98
C LEU A 531 15.82 -27.88 -36.30
N LEU A 532 17.02 -27.39 -36.62
CA LEU A 532 17.75 -27.76 -37.83
C LEU A 532 18.23 -29.21 -37.79
N ASP A 533 18.67 -29.68 -36.62
CA ASP A 533 19.08 -31.07 -36.40
C ASP A 533 17.89 -32.02 -36.52
N ALA A 534 16.74 -31.65 -35.94
CA ALA A 534 15.52 -32.46 -36.01
C ALA A 534 15.01 -32.63 -37.44
N VAL A 535 15.18 -31.64 -38.31
CA VAL A 535 14.79 -31.76 -39.73
C VAL A 535 15.85 -32.44 -40.59
N GLY A 536 16.91 -33.02 -40.01
CA GLY A 536 17.93 -33.76 -40.75
C GLY A 536 18.75 -32.87 -41.69
N GLY A 537 19.04 -31.65 -41.25
CA GLY A 537 19.73 -30.64 -42.04
C GLY A 537 21.14 -31.07 -42.46
N ARG A 538 21.41 -31.15 -43.78
CA ARG A 538 22.79 -31.14 -44.29
C ARG A 538 23.24 -29.69 -44.39
N ARG A 539 24.31 -29.31 -43.68
CA ARG A 539 24.96 -28.00 -43.90
C ARG A 539 25.29 -27.88 -45.40
N PRO A 540 25.09 -26.71 -46.03
CA PRO A 540 25.43 -26.53 -47.45
C PRO A 540 26.86 -27.02 -47.69
N ARG A 541 27.06 -27.91 -48.67
CA ARG A 541 28.41 -28.26 -49.13
C ARG A 541 29.03 -26.96 -49.66
N ASP A 542 30.20 -26.58 -49.13
CA ASP A 542 31.04 -25.58 -49.80
C ASP A 542 31.23 -26.01 -51.26
N PRO A 543 31.19 -25.08 -52.23
CA PRO A 543 31.44 -25.42 -53.63
C PRO A 543 32.82 -26.07 -53.73
N ALA A 544 32.86 -27.27 -54.32
CA ALA A 544 34.11 -27.99 -54.52
C ALA A 544 35.08 -27.10 -55.33
N PRO A 545 36.38 -27.06 -54.96
CA PRO A 545 37.35 -26.33 -55.76
C PRO A 545 37.43 -26.96 -57.16
N PRO A 546 37.63 -26.15 -58.22
CA PRO A 546 37.71 -26.66 -59.57
C PRO A 546 38.89 -27.65 -59.67
N GLY A 547 38.61 -28.84 -60.22
CA GLY A 547 39.59 -29.90 -60.36
C GLY A 547 40.66 -29.56 -61.41
N ASP A 548 41.89 -29.95 -61.11
CA ASP A 548 43.06 -29.86 -61.98
C ASP A 548 42.89 -30.77 -63.21
N ASP A 549 42.71 -30.16 -64.37
CA ASP A 549 42.99 -30.81 -65.65
C ASP A 549 44.48 -30.69 -65.94
N ALA A 550 45.19 -31.79 -65.72
CA ALA A 550 46.56 -31.99 -66.19
C ALA A 550 46.57 -32.17 -67.72
N GLY A 551 46.97 -31.12 -68.44
CA GLY A 551 47.38 -31.16 -69.84
C GLY A 551 48.79 -30.57 -69.96
N GLY A 552 49.77 -31.43 -70.24
CA GLY A 552 51.19 -31.07 -70.24
C GLY A 552 51.62 -30.16 -71.38
N ASP A 553 52.71 -29.43 -71.16
CA ASP A 553 53.83 -29.31 -72.09
C ASP A 553 55.08 -28.73 -71.39
N ALA A 554 56.24 -29.10 -71.93
CA ALA A 554 57.60 -29.04 -71.38
C ALA A 554 58.19 -27.61 -71.18
N PRO A 555 59.36 -27.46 -70.51
CA PRO A 555 59.81 -26.20 -69.91
C PRO A 555 60.70 -25.36 -70.85
N CYS A 556 60.67 -24.03 -70.69
CA CYS A 556 61.70 -23.14 -71.24
C CYS A 556 62.02 -21.99 -70.26
N GLU A 557 63.32 -21.72 -70.15
CA GLU A 557 64.09 -20.87 -69.22
C GLU A 557 63.73 -19.37 -69.09
N PRO A 558 64.26 -18.68 -68.05
CA PRO A 558 63.91 -17.30 -67.72
C PRO A 558 64.70 -16.28 -68.56
N ARG A 559 64.08 -15.13 -68.83
CA ARG A 559 64.79 -13.92 -69.26
C ARG A 559 64.45 -12.72 -68.38
N SER A 560 65.51 -12.20 -67.80
CA SER A 560 65.68 -10.89 -67.18
C SER A 560 65.34 -9.74 -68.13
N GLY A 561 64.97 -8.59 -67.56
CA GLY A 561 64.90 -7.33 -68.29
C GLY A 561 64.21 -6.22 -67.50
N ALA A 562 64.97 -5.54 -66.64
CA ALA A 562 64.72 -4.16 -66.25
C ALA A 562 65.09 -3.23 -67.44
N PRO A 563 64.73 -1.93 -67.41
CA PRO A 563 65.46 -0.99 -66.56
C PRO A 563 64.60 -0.25 -65.52
#